data_AF-A0A2E6ZZE6-F1
#
_entry.id   AF-A0A2E6ZZE6-F1
#
_cell.length_a   1.000
_cell.length_b   1.000
_cell.length_c   1.000
_cell.angle_alpha   90.00
_cell.angle_beta   90.00
_cell.angle_gamma   90.00
#
_symmetry.space_group_name_H-M   'P 1'
#
loop_
_entity.id
_entity.type
_entity.pdbx_description
1 polymer ?
#
loop_
_entity_poly.entity_id
_entity_poly.type
_entity_poly.pdbx_seq_one_letter_code
_entity_poly.pdbx_strand_id
1 'polypeptide(L)'
;MGRLRYWLWRRLGLASLEEVATLSDSVGGLAREMRQAAARAEKRAVRHTAALTRIEERFGTPTRGLDGRIRHVERNVNALVRGHYVDQATLPFPHNVLSQRFHLWSQNEEDGITLALFKLIGAIHRTFVELGAGVNGGNCGMLAEVCGWRGLMVDGSDARAAKLATRFGRFGVETAGAWITAEGVNELIGGHGLEGEIDLLSLDIDGSDYWVWKALDVVSPRLVIVEFNPAFGVQRAVTVQYDPAFDRERFKLVTPHFYGASLAAFTQLGAQKGYRLVVVEPRGANAYFLRDDVAADSIPEVPVRRVHPSPGEDAASLFELIEREQLPLVDLNASDA
;
A
#
# COMPACT_ATOMS: atom_id res chain seq x y z
N MET A 1 -42.40 -42.22 15.23
CA MET A 1 -41.60 -41.22 14.47
C MET A 1 -42.37 -39.94 14.09
N GLY A 2 -43.71 -39.91 13.99
CA GLY A 2 -44.46 -38.72 13.50
C GLY A 2 -44.49 -37.49 14.42
N ARG A 3 -44.59 -37.68 15.75
CA ARG A 3 -44.71 -36.58 16.72
C ARG A 3 -43.44 -35.72 16.85
N LEU A 4 -42.26 -36.33 16.71
CA LEU A 4 -40.97 -35.63 16.80
C LEU A 4 -40.71 -34.73 15.58
N ARG A 5 -41.08 -35.20 14.38
CA ARG A 5 -40.99 -34.41 13.13
C ARG A 5 -41.95 -33.23 13.14
N TYR A 6 -43.19 -33.45 13.58
CA TYR A 6 -44.21 -32.40 13.68
C TYR A 6 -43.81 -31.29 14.68
N TRP A 7 -43.20 -31.66 15.80
CA TRP A 7 -42.69 -30.70 16.78
C TRP A 7 -41.51 -29.87 16.25
N LEU A 8 -40.61 -30.50 15.49
CA LEU A 8 -39.45 -29.84 14.88
C LEU A 8 -39.88 -28.80 13.83
N TRP A 9 -40.91 -29.10 13.02
CA TRP A 9 -41.43 -28.18 12.00
C TRP A 9 -42.06 -26.93 12.62
N ARG A 10 -42.88 -27.10 13.66
CA ARG A 10 -43.46 -25.96 14.41
C ARG A 10 -42.40 -25.07 15.06
N ARG A 11 -41.29 -25.64 15.55
CA ARG A 11 -40.18 -24.90 16.16
C ARG A 11 -39.37 -24.08 15.14
N LEU A 12 -39.39 -24.48 13.87
CA LEU A 12 -38.78 -23.77 12.73
C LEU A 12 -39.77 -22.80 12.04
N GLY A 13 -40.97 -22.59 12.61
CA GLY A 13 -41.99 -21.71 12.04
C GLY A 13 -42.75 -22.28 10.84
N LEU A 14 -42.60 -23.59 10.56
CA LEU A 14 -43.26 -24.28 9.45
C LEU A 14 -44.52 -25.00 9.96
N ALA A 15 -45.68 -24.59 9.46
CA ALA A 15 -47.01 -25.00 9.91
C ALA A 15 -47.51 -26.30 9.24
N SER A 16 -46.94 -26.71 8.11
CA SER A 16 -47.39 -27.91 7.37
C SER A 16 -46.27 -28.62 6.60
N LEU A 17 -46.52 -29.87 6.20
CA LEU A 17 -45.67 -30.63 5.28
C LEU A 17 -45.55 -29.95 3.90
N GLU A 18 -46.59 -29.21 3.51
CA GLU A 18 -46.68 -28.49 2.25
C GLU A 18 -45.78 -27.24 2.24
N GLU A 19 -45.67 -26.55 3.38
CA GLU A 19 -44.72 -25.44 3.58
C GLU A 19 -43.26 -25.92 3.56
N VAL A 20 -42.97 -27.10 4.12
CA VAL A 20 -41.63 -27.70 4.05
C VAL A 20 -41.27 -28.06 2.60
N ALA A 21 -42.23 -28.59 1.84
CA ALA A 21 -42.03 -28.94 0.43
C ALA A 21 -41.78 -27.68 -0.44
N THR A 22 -42.59 -26.64 -0.26
CA THR A 22 -42.44 -25.36 -1.00
C THR A 22 -41.13 -24.63 -0.66
N LEU A 23 -40.70 -24.64 0.61
CA LEU A 23 -39.42 -24.07 1.01
C LEU A 23 -38.25 -24.85 0.41
N SER A 24 -38.32 -26.19 0.42
CA SER A 24 -37.32 -27.07 -0.20
C SER A 24 -37.21 -26.83 -1.71
N ASP A 25 -38.33 -26.63 -2.40
CA ASP A 25 -38.34 -26.33 -3.83
C ASP A 25 -37.75 -24.95 -4.14
N SER A 26 -38.03 -23.95 -3.29
CA SER A 26 -37.48 -22.60 -3.42
C SER A 26 -35.96 -22.55 -3.18
N VAL A 27 -35.47 -23.26 -2.15
CA VAL A 27 -34.02 -23.43 -1.91
C VAL A 27 -33.37 -24.18 -3.07
N GLY A 28 -34.03 -25.22 -3.60
CA GLY A 28 -33.59 -25.92 -4.80
C GLY A 28 -33.54 -25.02 -6.04
N GLY A 29 -34.48 -24.09 -6.18
CA GLY A 29 -34.50 -23.07 -7.23
C GLY A 29 -33.31 -22.11 -7.14
N LEU A 30 -33.12 -21.49 -5.98
CA LEU A 30 -31.98 -20.60 -5.70
C LEU A 30 -30.63 -21.31 -5.91
N ALA A 31 -30.49 -22.56 -5.47
CA ALA A 31 -29.26 -23.34 -5.67
C ALA A 31 -29.00 -23.67 -7.16
N ARG A 32 -30.04 -23.75 -8.00
CA ARG A 32 -29.89 -23.90 -9.46
C ARG A 32 -29.49 -22.58 -10.10
N GLU A 33 -30.10 -21.46 -9.69
CA GLU A 33 -29.75 -20.12 -10.19
C GLU A 33 -28.30 -19.75 -9.84
N MET A 34 -27.87 -19.99 -8.60
CA MET A 34 -26.47 -19.77 -8.20
C MET A 34 -25.49 -20.62 -9.02
N ARG A 35 -25.80 -21.90 -9.26
CA ARG A 35 -24.97 -22.77 -10.12
C ARG A 35 -24.91 -22.26 -11.56
N GLN A 36 -26.02 -21.76 -12.09
CA GLN A 36 -26.04 -21.17 -13.43
C GLN A 36 -25.28 -19.84 -13.49
N ALA A 37 -25.37 -19.00 -12.48
CA ALA A 37 -24.63 -17.75 -12.38
C ALA A 37 -23.12 -18.00 -12.29
N ALA A 38 -22.69 -18.97 -11.47
CA ALA A 38 -21.31 -19.42 -11.37
C ALA A 38 -20.79 -19.95 -12.72
N ALA A 39 -21.55 -20.82 -13.40
CA ALA A 39 -21.19 -21.33 -14.73
C ALA A 39 -21.10 -20.23 -15.81
N ARG A 40 -21.93 -19.19 -15.72
CA ARG A 40 -21.86 -18.01 -16.61
C ARG A 40 -20.61 -17.17 -16.32
N ALA A 41 -20.28 -16.97 -15.05
CA ALA A 41 -19.08 -16.25 -14.64
C ALA A 41 -17.79 -16.98 -15.08
N GLU A 42 -17.74 -18.30 -14.89
CA GLU A 42 -16.65 -19.17 -15.35
C GLU A 42 -16.47 -19.10 -16.87
N LYS A 43 -17.57 -19.22 -17.65
CA LYS A 43 -17.51 -19.04 -19.11
C LYS A 43 -17.02 -17.65 -19.53
N ARG A 44 -17.34 -16.61 -18.76
CA ARG A 44 -16.85 -15.24 -19.00
C ARG A 44 -15.35 -15.14 -18.72
N ALA A 45 -14.89 -15.71 -17.61
CA ALA A 45 -13.48 -15.76 -17.25
C ALA A 45 -12.66 -16.48 -18.33
N VAL A 46 -13.08 -17.67 -18.77
CA VAL A 46 -12.42 -18.42 -19.85
C VAL A 46 -12.36 -17.59 -21.15
N ARG A 47 -13.44 -16.88 -21.50
CA ARG A 47 -13.44 -15.99 -22.68
C ARG A 47 -12.48 -14.82 -22.54
N HIS A 48 -12.37 -14.22 -21.35
CA HIS A 48 -11.44 -13.13 -21.09
C HIS A 48 -9.99 -13.62 -21.13
N THR A 49 -9.69 -14.78 -20.54
CA THR A 49 -8.36 -15.40 -20.62
C THR A 49 -7.98 -15.70 -22.07
N ALA A 50 -8.87 -16.31 -22.86
CA ALA A 50 -8.63 -16.56 -24.28
C ALA A 50 -8.55 -15.27 -25.14
N ALA A 51 -9.10 -14.16 -24.67
CA ALA A 51 -8.92 -12.85 -25.31
C ALA A 51 -7.55 -12.25 -24.95
N LEU A 52 -7.10 -12.40 -23.70
CA LEU A 52 -5.76 -12.00 -23.24
C LEU A 52 -4.67 -12.78 -23.97
N THR A 53 -4.79 -14.10 -24.09
CA THR A 53 -3.83 -14.93 -24.85
C THR A 53 -3.75 -14.50 -26.32
N ARG A 54 -4.88 -14.18 -26.96
CA ARG A 54 -4.90 -13.66 -28.34
C ARG A 54 -4.32 -12.26 -28.48
N ILE A 55 -4.38 -11.45 -27.42
CA ILE A 55 -3.71 -10.14 -27.37
C ILE A 55 -2.19 -10.41 -27.28
N GLU A 56 -1.74 -11.26 -26.38
CA GLU A 56 -0.34 -11.63 -26.19
C GLU A 56 0.29 -12.22 -27.48
N GLU A 57 -0.40 -13.14 -28.16
CA GLU A 57 0.03 -13.74 -29.43
C GLU A 57 0.15 -12.72 -30.57
N ARG A 58 -0.65 -11.65 -30.54
CA ARG A 58 -0.74 -10.66 -31.62
C ARG A 58 0.20 -9.47 -31.45
N PHE A 59 0.66 -9.23 -30.23
CA PHE A 59 1.58 -8.12 -29.91
C PHE A 59 3.03 -8.57 -29.66
N GLY A 60 3.33 -9.88 -29.76
CA GLY A 60 4.66 -10.43 -29.46
C GLY A 60 5.01 -10.31 -27.97
N THR A 61 6.18 -10.83 -27.57
CA THR A 61 6.68 -10.72 -26.18
C THR A 61 6.42 -9.31 -25.66
N PRO A 62 5.69 -9.15 -24.54
CA PRO A 62 5.13 -7.87 -24.22
C PRO A 62 6.25 -6.84 -24.06
N THR A 63 6.11 -5.71 -24.73
CA THR A 63 6.91 -4.53 -24.38
C THR A 63 6.70 -4.27 -22.89
N ARG A 64 7.74 -3.84 -22.15
CA ARG A 64 7.69 -3.67 -20.67
C ARG A 64 6.42 -2.97 -20.14
N GLY A 65 5.79 -2.10 -20.94
CA GLY A 65 4.52 -1.45 -20.62
C GLY A 65 3.26 -2.33 -20.70
N LEU A 66 3.18 -3.29 -21.63
CA LEU A 66 2.04 -4.21 -21.74
C LEU A 66 2.02 -5.21 -20.56
N ASP A 67 3.18 -5.76 -20.20
CA ASP A 67 3.33 -6.61 -19.01
C ASP A 67 2.91 -5.89 -17.72
N GLY A 68 3.30 -4.62 -17.56
CA GLY A 68 2.88 -3.80 -16.43
C GLY A 68 1.37 -3.68 -16.34
N ARG A 69 0.72 -3.36 -17.45
CA ARG A 69 -0.75 -3.25 -17.51
C ARG A 69 -1.45 -4.56 -17.22
N ILE A 70 -0.94 -5.69 -17.71
CA ILE A 70 -1.51 -7.02 -17.43
C ILE A 70 -1.40 -7.33 -15.94
N ARG A 71 -0.23 -7.09 -15.31
CA ARG A 71 -0.07 -7.26 -13.86
C ARG A 71 -1.06 -6.42 -13.05
N HIS A 72 -1.35 -5.20 -13.49
CA HIS A 72 -2.32 -4.33 -12.81
C HIS A 72 -3.75 -4.88 -12.91
N VAL A 73 -4.13 -5.40 -14.09
CA VAL A 73 -5.42 -6.08 -14.27
C VAL A 73 -5.52 -7.31 -13.37
N GLU A 74 -4.48 -8.14 -13.33
CA GLU A 74 -4.44 -9.33 -12.48
C GLU A 74 -4.62 -8.97 -10.99
N ARG A 75 -3.90 -7.97 -10.49
CA ARG A 75 -4.05 -7.47 -9.11
C ARG A 75 -5.50 -7.06 -8.81
N ASN A 76 -6.14 -6.36 -9.74
CA ASN A 76 -7.51 -5.90 -9.55
C ASN A 76 -8.53 -7.02 -9.65
N VAL A 77 -8.32 -8.02 -10.51
CA VAL A 77 -9.13 -9.25 -10.51
C VAL A 77 -8.99 -9.97 -9.17
N ASN A 78 -7.77 -10.09 -8.65
CA ASN A 78 -7.54 -10.67 -7.33
C ASN A 78 -8.22 -9.87 -6.21
N ALA A 79 -8.28 -8.54 -6.32
CA ALA A 79 -9.02 -7.71 -5.38
C ALA A 79 -10.54 -7.99 -5.41
N LEU A 80 -11.12 -8.18 -6.60
CA LEU A 80 -12.53 -8.57 -6.73
C LEU A 80 -12.80 -9.96 -6.12
N VAL A 81 -11.90 -10.91 -6.34
CA VAL A 81 -12.00 -12.25 -5.74
C VAL A 81 -11.96 -12.15 -4.22
N ARG A 82 -10.98 -11.42 -3.65
CA ARG A 82 -10.92 -11.19 -2.20
C ARG A 82 -12.19 -10.51 -1.68
N GLY A 83 -12.66 -9.45 -2.35
CA GLY A 83 -13.87 -8.73 -1.96
C GLY A 83 -15.16 -9.58 -2.02
N HIS A 84 -15.21 -10.60 -2.87
CA HIS A 84 -16.37 -11.47 -2.98
C HIS A 84 -16.37 -12.66 -2.00
N TYR A 85 -15.20 -13.24 -1.75
CA TYR A 85 -15.08 -14.51 -1.01
C TYR A 85 -14.53 -14.36 0.42
N VAL A 86 -13.90 -13.24 0.75
CA VAL A 86 -13.28 -13.03 2.06
C VAL A 86 -14.15 -12.09 2.89
N ASP A 87 -14.66 -12.58 4.01
CA ASP A 87 -15.27 -11.73 5.02
C ASP A 87 -14.18 -10.99 5.81
N GLN A 88 -13.88 -9.79 5.36
CA GLN A 88 -12.81 -8.93 5.88
C GLN A 88 -12.99 -8.59 7.36
N ALA A 89 -14.24 -8.52 7.85
CA ALA A 89 -14.55 -8.15 9.23
C ALA A 89 -14.18 -9.26 10.23
N THR A 90 -14.06 -10.50 9.77
CA THR A 90 -13.69 -11.66 10.61
C THR A 90 -12.19 -11.89 10.70
N LEU A 91 -11.41 -11.24 9.84
CA LEU A 91 -9.96 -11.44 9.79
C LEU A 91 -9.26 -10.64 10.90
N PRO A 92 -8.21 -11.19 11.53
CA PRO A 92 -7.38 -10.42 12.44
C PRO A 92 -6.55 -9.38 11.68
N PHE A 93 -6.15 -8.32 12.37
CA PHE A 93 -5.16 -7.38 11.85
C PHE A 93 -3.79 -8.07 11.65
N PRO A 94 -3.04 -7.78 10.56
CA PRO A 94 -3.35 -6.86 9.45
C PRO A 94 -4.11 -7.48 8.27
N HIS A 95 -4.56 -8.74 8.37
CA HIS A 95 -5.21 -9.44 7.25
C HIS A 95 -6.56 -8.83 6.85
N ASN A 96 -7.30 -8.24 7.78
CA ASN A 96 -8.51 -7.46 7.47
C ASN A 96 -8.23 -6.25 6.56
N VAL A 97 -7.08 -5.62 6.69
CA VAL A 97 -6.63 -4.52 5.81
C VAL A 97 -6.07 -5.09 4.50
N LEU A 98 -5.13 -6.04 4.58
CA LEU A 98 -4.46 -6.58 3.39
C LEU A 98 -5.40 -7.34 2.44
N SER A 99 -6.52 -7.87 2.93
CA SER A 99 -7.54 -8.49 2.08
C SER A 99 -8.31 -7.48 1.23
N GLN A 100 -8.29 -6.19 1.58
CA GLN A 100 -8.94 -5.09 0.86
C GLN A 100 -8.04 -4.40 -0.16
N ARG A 101 -6.76 -4.79 -0.28
CA ARG A 101 -5.79 -4.16 -1.18
C ARG A 101 -6.24 -4.22 -2.65
N PHE A 102 -5.97 -3.17 -3.42
CA PHE A 102 -6.19 -3.07 -4.86
C PHE A 102 -5.33 -1.96 -5.46
N HIS A 103 -5.23 -1.91 -6.78
CA HIS A 103 -4.47 -0.91 -7.53
C HIS A 103 -5.40 -0.02 -8.36
N LEU A 104 -5.22 1.29 -8.33
CA LEU A 104 -5.74 2.23 -9.33
C LEU A 104 -4.63 3.13 -9.87
N TRP A 105 -3.86 3.78 -9.00
CA TRP A 105 -2.79 4.71 -9.38
C TRP A 105 -1.45 4.42 -8.69
N SER A 106 -1.45 3.84 -7.49
CA SER A 106 -0.21 3.48 -6.77
C SER A 106 0.63 2.44 -7.53
N GLN A 107 1.90 2.22 -7.19
CA GLN A 107 2.73 1.26 -7.93
C GLN A 107 2.24 -0.19 -7.79
N ASN A 108 1.81 -0.56 -6.59
CA ASN A 108 1.30 -1.88 -6.26
C ASN A 108 -0.16 -1.77 -5.83
N GLU A 109 -0.52 -2.27 -4.64
CA GLU A 109 -1.90 -2.28 -4.15
C GLU A 109 -2.10 -1.37 -2.92
N GLU A 110 -1.22 -0.38 -2.78
CA GLU A 110 -1.25 0.64 -1.72
C GLU A 110 -2.59 1.39 -1.68
N ASP A 111 -3.20 1.70 -2.83
CA ASP A 111 -4.50 2.39 -2.88
C ASP A 111 -5.57 1.73 -2.00
N GLY A 112 -5.69 0.39 -2.09
CA GLY A 112 -6.65 -0.35 -1.27
C GLY A 112 -6.23 -0.49 0.19
N ILE A 113 -4.92 -0.58 0.47
CA ILE A 113 -4.38 -0.64 1.84
C ILE A 113 -4.66 0.68 2.57
N THR A 114 -4.30 1.81 1.95
CA THR A 114 -4.51 3.15 2.48
C THR A 114 -5.99 3.40 2.76
N LEU A 115 -6.89 3.09 1.83
CA LEU A 115 -8.33 3.24 2.08
C LEU A 115 -8.83 2.32 3.20
N ALA A 116 -8.36 1.08 3.26
CA ALA A 116 -8.77 0.16 4.32
C ALA A 116 -8.30 0.65 5.71
N LEU A 117 -7.11 1.24 5.81
CA LEU A 117 -6.65 1.90 7.02
C LEU A 117 -7.54 3.10 7.38
N PHE A 118 -7.82 4.00 6.42
CA PHE A 118 -8.70 5.16 6.67
C PHE A 118 -10.17 4.78 6.95
N LYS A 119 -10.66 3.60 6.54
CA LYS A 119 -11.95 3.08 7.00
C LYS A 119 -11.95 2.75 8.49
N LEU A 120 -10.80 2.32 9.05
CA LEU A 120 -10.65 2.00 10.47
C LEU A 120 -10.41 3.25 11.30
N ILE A 121 -9.52 4.13 10.84
CA ILE A 121 -9.09 5.30 11.61
C ILE A 121 -9.91 6.56 11.35
N GLY A 122 -10.75 6.58 10.31
CA GLY A 122 -11.43 7.77 9.80
C GLY A 122 -10.45 8.78 9.17
N ALA A 123 -10.97 9.75 8.42
CA ALA A 123 -10.19 10.90 7.94
C ALA A 123 -10.75 12.18 8.56
N ILE A 124 -9.89 13.12 8.95
CA ILE A 124 -10.30 14.35 9.64
C ILE A 124 -10.36 15.51 8.65
N HIS A 125 -9.25 15.80 7.97
CA HIS A 125 -9.08 16.94 7.07
C HIS A 125 -9.10 16.54 5.59
N ARG A 126 -8.87 15.26 5.29
CA ARG A 126 -8.64 14.70 3.95
C ARG A 126 -7.49 15.43 3.25
N THR A 127 -6.44 15.70 4.02
CA THR A 127 -5.22 16.38 3.55
C THR A 127 -4.05 15.40 3.48
N PHE A 128 -3.22 15.55 2.45
CA PHE A 128 -2.01 14.73 2.30
C PHE A 128 -0.79 15.55 1.87
N VAL A 129 0.39 14.97 2.10
CA VAL A 129 1.66 15.35 1.45
C VAL A 129 2.23 14.11 0.76
N GLU A 130 2.55 14.20 -0.52
CA GLU A 130 3.21 13.16 -1.31
C GLU A 130 4.57 13.69 -1.79
N LEU A 131 5.65 13.11 -1.25
CA LEU A 131 7.03 13.43 -1.61
C LEU A 131 7.58 12.33 -2.51
N GLY A 132 7.91 12.67 -3.76
CA GLY A 132 8.27 11.68 -4.78
C GLY A 132 7.08 11.18 -5.61
N ALA A 133 6.15 12.08 -5.93
CA ALA A 133 4.85 11.73 -6.50
C ALA A 133 4.86 11.10 -7.91
N GLY A 134 5.98 11.15 -8.63
CA GLY A 134 6.05 10.68 -10.01
C GLY A 134 5.11 11.45 -10.93
N VAL A 135 4.48 10.75 -11.88
CA VAL A 135 3.45 11.35 -12.77
C VAL A 135 2.02 10.93 -12.44
N ASN A 136 1.88 9.95 -11.54
CA ASN A 136 0.59 9.35 -11.17
C ASN A 136 0.12 9.78 -9.78
N GLY A 137 0.90 10.62 -9.06
CA GLY A 137 0.55 11.11 -7.73
C GLY A 137 0.91 10.15 -6.60
N GLY A 138 1.83 9.19 -6.84
CA GLY A 138 2.30 8.23 -5.84
C GLY A 138 1.18 7.45 -5.16
N ASN A 139 1.25 7.35 -3.83
CA ASN A 139 0.27 6.68 -2.98
C ASN A 139 -0.98 7.55 -2.70
N CYS A 140 -0.94 8.84 -3.04
CA CYS A 140 -2.02 9.81 -2.81
C CYS A 140 -2.88 10.10 -4.05
N GLY A 141 -2.45 9.72 -5.25
CA GLY A 141 -3.12 10.03 -6.52
C GLY A 141 -4.59 9.62 -6.55
N MET A 142 -4.91 8.45 -5.98
CA MET A 142 -6.28 7.94 -5.93
C MET A 142 -7.13 8.67 -4.91
N LEU A 143 -6.54 9.06 -3.79
CA LEU A 143 -7.23 9.87 -2.79
C LEU A 143 -7.64 11.22 -3.36
N ALA A 144 -6.76 11.86 -4.14
CA ALA A 144 -7.08 13.12 -4.83
C ALA A 144 -8.18 12.94 -5.88
N GLU A 145 -7.97 12.05 -6.85
CA GLU A 145 -8.83 11.91 -8.02
C GLU A 145 -10.18 11.27 -7.71
N VAL A 146 -10.23 10.29 -6.80
CA VAL A 146 -11.43 9.49 -6.52
C VAL A 146 -12.10 9.92 -5.22
N CYS A 147 -11.32 10.26 -4.19
CA CYS A 147 -11.85 10.56 -2.85
C CYS A 147 -11.98 12.07 -2.57
N GLY A 148 -11.53 12.94 -3.47
CA GLY A 148 -11.59 14.39 -3.33
C GLY A 148 -10.69 14.94 -2.23
N TRP A 149 -9.60 14.23 -1.90
CA TRP A 149 -8.59 14.72 -0.97
C TRP A 149 -7.77 15.83 -1.61
N ARG A 150 -7.23 16.71 -0.78
CA ARG A 150 -6.41 17.85 -1.20
C ARG A 150 -5.04 17.74 -0.53
N GLY A 151 -4.06 18.48 -1.01
CA GLY A 151 -2.71 18.36 -0.46
C GLY A 151 -1.65 18.85 -1.41
N LEU A 152 -0.41 18.45 -1.11
CA LEU A 152 0.78 18.78 -1.87
C LEU A 152 1.36 17.52 -2.51
N MET A 153 1.68 17.59 -3.81
CA MET A 153 2.48 16.58 -4.51
C MET A 153 3.80 17.19 -5.00
N VAL A 154 4.92 16.62 -4.58
CA VAL A 154 6.25 17.09 -4.94
C VAL A 154 7.00 16.03 -5.73
N ASP A 155 7.73 16.45 -6.76
CA ASP A 155 8.68 15.59 -7.46
C ASP A 155 9.96 16.37 -7.78
N GLY A 156 11.13 15.72 -7.68
CA GLY A 156 12.43 16.31 -8.01
C GLY A 156 12.62 16.69 -9.49
N SER A 157 11.73 16.24 -10.39
CA SER A 157 11.73 16.60 -11.80
C SER A 157 10.63 17.60 -12.13
N ASP A 158 11.01 18.81 -12.57
CA ASP A 158 10.07 19.83 -13.04
C ASP A 158 9.14 19.32 -14.14
N ALA A 159 9.64 18.45 -15.02
CA ALA A 159 8.83 17.85 -16.09
C ALA A 159 7.76 16.89 -15.55
N ARG A 160 8.03 16.17 -14.44
CA ARG A 160 7.02 15.35 -13.77
C ARG A 160 6.07 16.21 -12.94
N ALA A 161 6.59 17.20 -12.22
CA ALA A 161 5.77 18.18 -11.49
C ALA A 161 4.76 18.90 -12.39
N ALA A 162 5.16 19.34 -13.60
CA ALA A 162 4.24 19.95 -14.56
C ALA A 162 3.11 19.00 -15.02
N LYS A 163 3.41 17.70 -15.13
CA LYS A 163 2.40 16.67 -15.44
C LYS A 163 1.44 16.46 -14.27
N LEU A 164 1.95 16.47 -13.03
CA LEU A 164 1.14 16.44 -11.83
C LEU A 164 0.20 17.63 -11.78
N ALA A 165 0.70 18.85 -12.01
CA ALA A 165 -0.10 20.08 -12.02
C ALA A 165 -1.26 19.98 -13.01
N THR A 166 -0.97 19.52 -14.24
CA THR A 166 -1.96 19.33 -15.30
C THR A 166 -3.04 18.31 -14.91
N ARG A 167 -2.65 17.22 -14.24
CA ARG A 167 -3.55 16.12 -13.89
C ARG A 167 -4.37 16.41 -12.63
N PHE A 168 -3.72 16.90 -11.58
CA PHE A 168 -4.27 16.98 -10.23
C PHE A 168 -4.71 18.38 -9.81
N GLY A 169 -4.29 19.44 -10.52
CA GLY A 169 -4.69 20.81 -10.19
C GLY A 169 -6.21 21.01 -10.19
N ARG A 170 -6.93 20.30 -11.08
CA ARG A 170 -8.41 20.29 -11.11
C ARG A 170 -9.08 19.72 -9.85
N PHE A 171 -8.34 18.97 -9.04
CA PHE A 171 -8.81 18.40 -7.77
C PHE A 171 -8.40 19.25 -6.56
N GLY A 172 -7.80 20.43 -6.77
CA GLY A 172 -7.36 21.31 -5.69
C GLY A 172 -6.13 20.80 -4.95
N VAL A 173 -5.27 20.05 -5.65
CA VAL A 173 -3.95 19.59 -5.21
C VAL A 173 -2.90 20.58 -5.71
N GLU A 174 -2.06 21.04 -4.78
CA GLU A 174 -0.88 21.85 -5.09
C GLU A 174 0.27 20.95 -5.52
N THR A 175 1.12 21.46 -6.42
CA THR A 175 2.21 20.66 -7.00
C THR A 175 3.48 21.47 -7.08
N ALA A 176 4.61 20.87 -6.71
CA ALA A 176 5.91 21.53 -6.76
C ALA A 176 6.97 20.65 -7.44
N GLY A 177 7.82 21.28 -8.25
CA GLY A 177 9.09 20.73 -8.69
C GLY A 177 10.17 21.12 -7.69
N ALA A 178 10.66 20.19 -6.89
CA ALA A 178 11.66 20.48 -5.87
C ALA A 178 12.51 19.25 -5.55
N TRP A 179 13.81 19.46 -5.46
CA TRP A 179 14.71 18.47 -4.89
C TRP A 179 14.58 18.47 -3.37
N ILE A 180 14.13 17.36 -2.79
CA ILE A 180 13.74 17.29 -1.39
C ILE A 180 14.96 16.97 -0.53
N THR A 181 15.25 17.83 0.45
CA THR A 181 16.35 17.68 1.40
C THR A 181 15.84 17.75 2.84
N ALA A 182 16.64 17.26 3.78
CA ALA A 182 16.31 17.33 5.20
C ALA A 182 16.17 18.78 5.69
N GLU A 183 16.99 19.69 5.16
CA GLU A 183 16.96 21.11 5.54
C GLU A 183 15.76 21.86 4.94
N GLY A 184 15.34 21.48 3.72
CA GLY A 184 14.33 22.23 2.96
C GLY A 184 12.89 21.72 3.14
N VAL A 185 12.70 20.49 3.62
CA VAL A 185 11.37 19.83 3.59
C VAL A 185 10.30 20.61 4.38
N ASN A 186 10.66 21.20 5.53
CA ASN A 186 9.71 21.94 6.36
C ASN A 186 9.27 23.25 5.69
N GLU A 187 10.21 24.01 5.13
CA GLU A 187 9.89 25.24 4.38
C GLU A 187 9.07 24.93 3.13
N LEU A 188 9.41 23.85 2.42
CA LEU A 188 8.69 23.40 1.24
C LEU A 188 7.21 23.11 1.55
N ILE A 189 6.93 22.34 2.61
CA ILE A 189 5.57 21.96 2.98
C ILE A 189 4.81 23.16 3.57
N GLY A 190 5.41 23.90 4.50
CA GLY A 190 4.81 25.08 5.12
C GLY A 190 4.54 26.21 4.13
N GLY A 191 5.41 26.39 3.13
CA GLY A 191 5.23 27.35 2.04
C GLY A 191 4.00 27.08 1.15
N HIS A 192 3.49 25.85 1.15
CA HIS A 192 2.24 25.45 0.49
C HIS A 192 1.06 25.37 1.46
N GLY A 193 1.15 26.03 2.63
CA GLY A 193 0.05 26.20 3.57
C GLY A 193 -0.34 24.95 4.35
N LEU A 194 0.53 23.94 4.42
CA LEU A 194 0.32 22.73 5.22
C LEU A 194 1.16 22.81 6.49
N GLU A 195 0.49 22.81 7.64
CA GLU A 195 1.10 22.82 8.96
C GLU A 195 0.21 22.06 9.95
N GLY A 196 0.81 21.57 11.04
CA GLY A 196 0.06 20.87 12.09
C GLY A 196 -0.49 19.52 11.61
N GLU A 197 -1.68 19.16 12.08
CA GLU A 197 -2.25 17.84 11.79
C GLU A 197 -2.69 17.69 10.33
N ILE A 198 -2.20 16.62 9.68
CA ILE A 198 -2.68 16.17 8.36
C ILE A 198 -3.06 14.70 8.42
N ASP A 199 -3.81 14.18 7.45
CA ASP A 199 -4.21 12.78 7.48
C ASP A 199 -3.11 11.83 6.98
N LEU A 200 -2.40 12.20 5.91
CA LEU A 200 -1.44 11.31 5.24
C LEU A 200 -0.13 12.02 4.86
N LEU A 201 0.99 11.38 5.14
CA LEU A 201 2.27 11.64 4.49
C LEU A 201 2.70 10.39 3.73
N SER A 202 3.11 10.55 2.48
CA SER A 202 3.80 9.52 1.69
C SER A 202 5.16 10.05 1.28
N LEU A 203 6.21 9.26 1.52
CA LEU A 203 7.61 9.60 1.24
C LEU A 203 8.29 8.45 0.49
N ASP A 204 8.61 8.71 -0.77
CA ASP A 204 9.26 7.77 -1.70
C ASP A 204 10.17 8.57 -2.64
N ILE A 205 11.35 8.97 -2.16
CA ILE A 205 12.33 9.76 -2.92
C ILE A 205 13.58 8.97 -3.30
N ASP A 206 13.50 7.63 -3.23
CA ASP A 206 14.53 6.67 -3.64
C ASP A 206 15.93 6.91 -3.00
N GLY A 207 16.02 7.35 -1.74
CA GLY A 207 17.31 7.70 -1.14
C GLY A 207 17.28 8.20 0.30
N SER A 208 17.20 9.52 0.46
CA SER A 208 17.36 10.21 1.77
C SER A 208 16.09 10.21 2.62
N ASP A 209 15.13 9.33 2.35
CA ASP A 209 13.81 9.22 2.97
C ASP A 209 13.89 9.22 4.51
N TYR A 210 14.80 8.44 5.09
CA TYR A 210 15.03 8.39 6.54
C TYR A 210 15.37 9.78 7.11
N TRP A 211 16.28 10.50 6.47
CA TRP A 211 16.77 11.80 6.94
C TRP A 211 15.71 12.90 6.75
N VAL A 212 14.98 12.85 5.65
CA VAL A 212 13.87 13.76 5.38
C VAL A 212 12.76 13.58 6.42
N TRP A 213 12.32 12.35 6.68
CA TRP A 213 11.29 12.12 7.72
C TRP A 213 11.80 12.46 9.12
N LYS A 214 13.08 12.22 9.40
CA LYS A 214 13.70 12.60 10.68
C LYS A 214 13.62 14.11 10.91
N ALA A 215 13.96 14.91 9.90
CA ALA A 215 13.94 16.38 9.98
C ALA A 215 12.54 17.01 9.88
N LEU A 216 11.57 16.31 9.31
CA LEU A 216 10.21 16.82 9.12
C LEU A 216 9.46 17.00 10.45
N ASP A 217 9.01 18.22 10.74
CA ASP A 217 8.27 18.60 11.95
C ASP A 217 7.13 19.61 11.72
N VAL A 218 7.06 20.26 10.56
CA VAL A 218 6.01 21.25 10.24
C VAL A 218 4.60 20.63 10.20
N VAL A 219 4.51 19.33 9.90
CA VAL A 219 3.25 18.56 9.90
C VAL A 219 3.33 17.36 10.85
N SER A 220 2.18 16.96 11.37
CA SER A 220 1.95 15.77 12.19
C SER A 220 0.92 14.87 11.51
N PRO A 221 1.36 14.01 10.56
CA PRO A 221 0.46 13.11 9.86
C PRO A 221 -0.18 12.09 10.78
N ARG A 222 -1.42 11.67 10.50
CA ARG A 222 -2.06 10.56 11.24
C ARG A 222 -1.55 9.21 10.74
N LEU A 223 -1.31 9.10 9.44
CA LEU A 223 -0.71 7.95 8.77
C LEU A 223 0.51 8.39 7.96
N VAL A 224 1.60 7.64 8.05
CA VAL A 224 2.82 7.86 7.27
C VAL A 224 3.10 6.62 6.43
N ILE A 225 3.44 6.80 5.17
CA ILE A 225 3.93 5.78 4.25
C ILE A 225 5.37 6.13 3.89
N VAL A 226 6.28 5.17 4.03
CA VAL A 226 7.69 5.33 3.60
C VAL A 226 8.11 4.17 2.72
N GLU A 227 8.86 4.45 1.66
CA GLU A 227 9.60 3.42 0.95
C GLU A 227 10.79 2.97 1.82
N PHE A 228 10.92 1.66 2.01
CA PHE A 228 12.09 1.07 2.66
C PHE A 228 12.79 0.11 1.71
N ASN A 229 14.07 -0.13 1.98
CA ASN A 229 14.87 -1.07 1.20
C ASN A 229 14.83 -2.46 1.86
N PRO A 230 14.10 -3.44 1.28
CA PRO A 230 14.02 -4.79 1.83
C PRO A 230 15.33 -5.57 1.70
N ALA A 231 16.28 -5.12 0.89
CA ALA A 231 17.55 -5.83 0.70
C ALA A 231 18.47 -5.75 1.94
N PHE A 232 18.24 -4.81 2.85
CA PHE A 232 18.96 -4.74 4.13
C PHE A 232 18.50 -5.78 5.17
N GLY A 233 17.42 -6.51 4.89
CA GLY A 233 16.89 -7.55 5.78
C GLY A 233 16.37 -7.02 7.12
N VAL A 234 16.18 -7.94 8.06
CA VAL A 234 15.49 -7.66 9.34
C VAL A 234 16.41 -7.35 10.52
N GLN A 235 17.72 -7.58 10.37
CA GLN A 235 18.64 -7.64 11.51
C GLN A 235 19.20 -6.26 11.91
N ARG A 236 19.53 -5.42 10.94
CA ARG A 236 20.25 -4.16 11.17
C ARG A 236 19.37 -2.94 10.90
N ALA A 237 19.46 -1.93 11.77
CA ALA A 237 18.90 -0.62 11.52
C ALA A 237 19.96 0.22 10.80
N VAL A 238 19.82 0.34 9.47
CA VAL A 238 20.81 1.00 8.62
C VAL A 238 20.11 1.94 7.64
N THR A 239 20.82 2.97 7.22
CA THR A 239 20.40 3.91 6.18
C THR A 239 21.59 4.31 5.33
N VAL A 240 21.37 4.64 4.06
CA VAL A 240 22.39 5.37 3.28
C VAL A 240 22.76 6.67 4.02
N GLN A 241 24.04 7.04 3.97
CA GLN A 241 24.51 8.29 4.56
C GLN A 241 23.78 9.47 3.92
N TYR A 242 23.44 10.46 4.74
CA TYR A 242 22.81 11.66 4.23
C TYR A 242 23.75 12.40 3.27
N ASP A 243 23.25 12.62 2.06
CA ASP A 243 23.81 13.53 1.08
C ASP A 243 22.63 14.32 0.49
N PRO A 244 22.59 15.66 0.61
CA PRO A 244 21.52 16.48 0.03
C PRO A 244 21.49 16.38 -1.50
N ALA A 245 22.54 15.87 -2.15
CA ALA A 245 22.61 15.60 -3.58
C ALA A 245 22.64 14.08 -3.90
N PHE A 246 22.14 13.24 -2.98
CA PHE A 246 22.11 11.78 -3.16
C PHE A 246 21.37 11.39 -4.45
N ASP A 247 22.04 10.68 -5.34
CA ASP A 247 21.45 10.17 -6.56
C ASP A 247 21.78 8.68 -6.68
N ARG A 248 20.75 7.84 -6.56
CA ARG A 248 20.88 6.38 -6.61
C ARG A 248 21.47 5.89 -7.93
N GLU A 249 21.30 6.64 -9.03
CA GLU A 249 21.85 6.26 -10.34
C GLU A 249 23.37 6.11 -10.29
N ARG A 250 24.04 6.88 -9.43
CA ARG A 250 25.51 6.81 -9.24
C ARG A 250 25.98 5.45 -8.72
N PHE A 251 25.13 4.71 -8.02
CA PHE A 251 25.47 3.44 -7.40
C PHE A 251 25.05 2.21 -8.22
N LYS A 252 24.20 2.38 -9.24
CA LYS A 252 23.62 1.26 -10.01
C LYS A 252 24.63 0.35 -10.70
N LEU A 253 25.79 0.87 -11.10
CA LEU A 253 26.86 0.06 -11.70
C LEU A 253 27.50 -0.88 -10.69
N VAL A 254 27.48 -0.52 -9.40
CA VAL A 254 27.96 -1.36 -8.30
C VAL A 254 26.84 -2.28 -7.84
N THR A 255 25.69 -1.71 -7.47
CA THR A 255 24.48 -2.45 -7.13
C THR A 255 23.23 -1.57 -7.27
N PRO A 256 22.13 -2.08 -7.84
CA PRO A 256 20.85 -1.37 -7.86
C PRO A 256 20.16 -1.37 -6.47
N HIS A 257 20.72 -2.07 -5.48
CA HIS A 257 20.14 -2.26 -4.15
C HIS A 257 20.69 -1.30 -3.07
N PHE A 258 21.49 -0.30 -3.45
CA PHE A 258 22.01 0.71 -2.52
C PHE A 258 21.19 2.00 -2.58
N TYR A 259 20.16 2.07 -1.73
CA TYR A 259 19.25 3.22 -1.56
C TYR A 259 18.51 3.10 -0.23
N GLY A 260 17.90 4.19 0.23
CA GLY A 260 16.94 4.19 1.33
C GLY A 260 17.51 3.70 2.67
N ALA A 261 16.59 3.20 3.50
CA ALA A 261 16.89 2.65 4.81
C ALA A 261 16.19 1.31 5.04
N SER A 262 16.66 0.54 6.03
CA SER A 262 16.03 -0.72 6.42
C SER A 262 14.70 -0.48 7.14
N LEU A 263 13.81 -1.48 7.12
CA LEU A 263 12.54 -1.40 7.85
C LEU A 263 12.76 -1.19 9.36
N ALA A 264 13.85 -1.76 9.90
CA ALA A 264 14.24 -1.56 11.29
C ALA A 264 14.62 -0.10 11.60
N ALA A 265 15.33 0.58 10.69
CA ALA A 265 15.66 2.00 10.83
C ALA A 265 14.38 2.86 10.89
N PHE A 266 13.44 2.65 9.96
CA PHE A 266 12.17 3.37 9.99
C PHE A 266 11.30 3.05 11.21
N THR A 267 11.37 1.81 11.72
CA THR A 267 10.65 1.44 12.95
C THR A 267 11.21 2.17 14.16
N GLN A 268 12.54 2.28 14.29
CA GLN A 268 13.16 3.07 15.35
C GLN A 268 12.82 4.55 15.24
N LEU A 269 12.91 5.13 14.04
CA LEU A 269 12.58 6.54 13.81
C LEU A 269 11.10 6.83 14.07
N GLY A 270 10.20 5.95 13.61
CA GLY A 270 8.77 6.03 13.89
C GLY A 270 8.51 6.11 15.38
N ALA A 271 9.08 5.19 16.17
CA ALA A 271 8.92 5.18 17.62
C ALA A 271 9.43 6.48 18.28
N GLN A 272 10.58 7.02 17.82
CA GLN A 272 11.10 8.30 18.30
C GLN A 272 10.16 9.48 17.98
N LYS A 273 9.42 9.40 16.86
CA LYS A 273 8.47 10.43 16.42
C LYS A 273 7.02 10.20 16.91
N GLY A 274 6.76 9.15 17.68
CA GLY A 274 5.40 8.82 18.17
C GLY A 274 4.53 8.10 17.15
N TYR A 275 5.14 7.20 16.36
CA TYR A 275 4.46 6.36 15.37
C TYR A 275 4.87 4.90 15.53
N ARG A 276 3.93 4.00 15.25
CA ARG A 276 4.16 2.55 15.25
C ARG A 276 3.98 1.94 13.86
N LEU A 277 4.82 0.97 13.52
CA LEU A 277 4.68 0.19 12.29
C LEU A 277 3.40 -0.65 12.36
N VAL A 278 2.53 -0.57 11.36
CA VAL A 278 1.24 -1.29 11.36
C VAL A 278 1.08 -2.25 10.18
N VAL A 279 1.58 -1.90 8.99
CA VAL A 279 1.45 -2.72 7.77
C VAL A 279 2.67 -2.53 6.88
N VAL A 280 3.05 -3.58 6.15
CA VAL A 280 3.93 -3.47 4.98
C VAL A 280 3.15 -3.96 3.76
N GLU A 281 3.25 -3.22 2.65
CA GLU A 281 2.65 -3.65 1.39
C GLU A 281 3.27 -5.00 0.96
N PRO A 282 2.49 -5.99 0.46
CA PRO A 282 2.98 -7.36 0.27
C PRO A 282 4.17 -7.56 -0.68
N ARG A 283 4.48 -6.62 -1.57
CA ARG A 283 5.69 -6.66 -2.41
C ARG A 283 6.91 -6.07 -1.71
N GLY A 284 6.72 -5.44 -0.55
CA GLY A 284 7.81 -5.09 0.34
C GLY A 284 8.54 -3.80 -0.03
N ALA A 285 7.83 -2.86 -0.67
CA ALA A 285 8.35 -1.53 -0.98
C ALA A 285 7.93 -0.49 0.08
N ASN A 286 6.63 -0.44 0.40
CA ASN A 286 6.05 0.59 1.25
C ASN A 286 5.67 0.07 2.64
N ALA A 287 6.08 0.79 3.68
CA ALA A 287 5.73 0.54 5.07
C ALA A 287 4.81 1.65 5.61
N TYR A 288 3.82 1.25 6.42
CA TYR A 288 2.79 2.11 6.97
C TYR A 288 2.99 2.28 8.47
N PHE A 289 3.06 3.53 8.90
CA PHE A 289 3.25 3.94 10.28
C PHE A 289 2.06 4.76 10.75
N LEU A 290 1.46 4.36 11.86
CA LEU A 290 0.30 5.02 12.44
C LEU A 290 0.73 5.81 13.68
N ARG A 291 0.27 7.05 13.81
CA ARG A 291 0.56 7.87 14.99
C ARG A 291 -0.01 7.21 16.25
N ASP A 292 0.73 7.24 17.35
CA ASP A 292 0.47 6.40 18.54
C ASP A 292 -0.90 6.63 19.19
N ASP A 293 -1.42 7.85 19.11
CA ASP A 293 -2.75 8.23 19.60
C ASP A 293 -3.89 7.75 18.70
N VAL A 294 -3.65 7.53 17.41
CA VAL A 294 -4.68 7.16 16.45
C VAL A 294 -5.01 5.67 16.58
N ALA A 295 -6.24 5.37 16.98
CA ALA A 295 -6.79 4.02 17.06
C ALA A 295 -5.94 3.05 17.92
N ALA A 296 -5.30 3.56 18.97
CA ALA A 296 -4.36 2.86 19.86
C ALA A 296 -4.88 1.49 20.34
N ASP A 297 -6.16 1.41 20.70
CA ASP A 297 -6.78 0.20 21.24
C ASP A 297 -7.11 -0.88 20.18
N SER A 298 -7.08 -0.53 18.89
CA SER A 298 -7.60 -1.40 17.82
C SER A 298 -6.58 -1.76 16.75
N ILE A 299 -5.52 -0.97 16.59
CA ILE A 299 -4.46 -1.23 15.60
C ILE A 299 -3.13 -1.38 16.35
N PRO A 300 -2.64 -2.61 16.55
CA PRO A 300 -1.38 -2.85 17.25
C PRO A 300 -0.17 -2.60 16.35
N GLU A 301 0.98 -2.38 16.97
CA GLU A 301 2.28 -2.45 16.29
C GLU A 301 2.53 -3.86 15.76
N VAL A 302 3.16 -3.97 14.59
CA VAL A 302 3.61 -5.25 14.01
C VAL A 302 5.14 -5.36 14.06
N PRO A 303 5.70 -6.48 14.55
CA PRO A 303 7.15 -6.66 14.56
C PRO A 303 7.73 -6.72 13.15
N VAL A 304 8.86 -6.04 12.90
CA VAL A 304 9.61 -6.04 11.62
C VAL A 304 9.70 -7.44 10.99
N ARG A 305 10.19 -8.43 11.75
CA ARG A 305 10.36 -9.82 11.28
C ARG A 305 9.08 -10.49 10.77
N ARG A 306 7.90 -10.01 11.18
CA ARG A 306 6.60 -10.59 10.81
C ARG A 306 6.10 -10.05 9.46
N VAL A 307 6.49 -8.82 9.12
CA VAL A 307 5.96 -8.10 7.95
C VAL A 307 7.01 -7.79 6.90
N HIS A 308 8.29 -7.96 7.22
CA HIS A 308 9.36 -7.87 6.24
C HIS A 308 9.14 -8.93 5.15
N PRO A 309 9.19 -8.57 3.86
CA PRO A 309 9.10 -9.53 2.77
C PRO A 309 10.27 -10.52 2.87
N SER A 310 10.16 -11.74 2.34
CA SER A 310 11.36 -12.54 2.12
C SER A 310 12.03 -12.04 0.85
N PRO A 311 13.14 -11.29 0.91
CA PRO A 311 13.88 -10.95 -0.30
C PRO A 311 14.37 -12.25 -0.94
N GLY A 312 14.41 -12.29 -2.28
CA GLY A 312 14.98 -13.43 -3.00
C GLY A 312 16.50 -13.56 -2.82
N GLU A 313 17.15 -12.55 -2.21
CA GLU A 313 18.58 -12.44 -2.00
C GLU A 313 18.90 -12.23 -0.51
N ASP A 314 20.03 -12.79 -0.06
CA ASP A 314 20.50 -12.65 1.32
C ASP A 314 21.09 -11.26 1.55
N ALA A 315 20.63 -10.58 2.61
CA ALA A 315 21.14 -9.30 3.03
C ALA A 315 22.65 -9.33 3.34
N ALA A 316 23.19 -10.48 3.78
CA ALA A 316 24.62 -10.65 4.02
C ALA A 316 25.47 -10.32 2.78
N SER A 317 25.05 -10.79 1.60
CA SER A 317 25.76 -10.51 0.34
C SER A 317 25.76 -9.03 -0.02
N LEU A 318 24.69 -8.29 0.29
CA LEU A 318 24.64 -6.85 0.09
C LEU A 318 25.59 -6.12 1.07
N PHE A 319 25.63 -6.53 2.34
CA PHE A 319 26.53 -5.92 3.32
C PHE A 319 28.00 -6.16 2.99
N GLU A 320 28.38 -7.37 2.57
CA GLU A 320 29.73 -7.68 2.10
C GLU A 320 30.12 -6.81 0.90
N LEU A 321 29.18 -6.60 -0.04
CA LEU A 321 29.40 -5.73 -1.19
C LEU A 321 29.59 -4.27 -0.78
N ILE A 322 28.74 -3.76 0.12
CA ILE A 322 28.82 -2.39 0.64
C ILE A 322 30.18 -2.15 1.32
N GLU A 323 30.65 -3.08 2.13
CA GLU A 323 31.93 -2.98 2.83
C GLU A 323 33.10 -3.02 1.83
N ARG A 324 33.10 -3.97 0.89
CA ARG A 324 34.14 -4.11 -0.13
C ARG A 324 34.29 -2.87 -1.01
N GLU A 325 33.16 -2.29 -1.42
CA GLU A 325 33.11 -1.12 -2.31
C GLU A 325 33.09 0.21 -1.54
N GLN A 326 33.18 0.15 -0.19
CA GLN A 326 33.19 1.32 0.71
C GLN A 326 32.00 2.26 0.47
N LEU A 327 30.81 1.70 0.24
CA LEU A 327 29.60 2.51 0.04
C LEU A 327 29.19 3.19 1.35
N PRO A 328 28.75 4.46 1.32
CA PRO A 328 28.53 5.26 2.52
C PRO A 328 27.24 4.85 3.25
N LEU A 329 27.33 3.85 4.13
CA LEU A 329 26.24 3.33 4.93
C LEU A 329 26.38 3.73 6.40
N VAL A 330 25.28 4.12 7.04
CA VAL A 330 25.22 4.44 8.46
C VAL A 330 24.53 3.31 9.21
N ASP A 331 25.17 2.80 10.27
CA ASP A 331 24.57 1.88 11.23
C ASP A 331 24.02 2.67 12.42
N LEU A 332 22.70 2.66 12.56
CA LEU A 332 22.00 3.44 13.58
C LEU A 332 22.12 2.79 14.96
N ASN A 333 22.37 1.49 15.03
CA ASN A 333 22.59 0.79 16.30
C ASN A 333 23.99 1.05 16.89
N ALA A 334 24.95 1.48 16.06
CA ALA A 334 26.30 1.79 16.50
C ALA A 334 26.46 3.21 17.04
N SER A 335 25.43 4.06 16.91
CA SER A 335 25.47 5.49 17.23
C SER A 335 25.19 5.81 18.71
N ASP A 336 24.95 4.79 19.54
CA ASP A 336 24.70 4.87 20.99
C ASP A 336 25.88 4.36 21.86
N ALA A 337 27.09 4.25 21.29
CA ALA A 337 28.29 3.75 21.99
C ALA A 337 29.31 4.86 22.35
#